data_AF-A0A3N5BE79-F1
#
_entry.id   AF-A0A3N5BE79-F1
#
_cell.length_a   1.000
_cell.length_b   1.000
_cell.length_c   1.000
_cell.angle_alpha   90.00
_cell.angle_beta   90.00
_cell.angle_gamma   90.00
#
_symmetry.space_group_name_H-M   'P 1'
#
loop_
_entity.id
_entity.type
_entity.pdbx_description
1 polymer ?
#
loop_
_entity_poly.entity_id
_entity_poly.type
_entity_poly.pdbx_seq_one_letter_code
_entity_poly.pdbx_strand_id
1 'polypeptide(L)'
;MASQVLVAANRGPLSYALAADGALSARRGGGGLVSGLSAALAAQPEALWICAALSEADREAVRRGVSEHGVRMLDIDRAVYDDAYNGIANSVLWFTHHHLYDVPREPVFDAEFRRRWDSYTAYNQAFAEALAEEAAEGARVLVQDYHLALVPGALRELRPDLRIAHFTHTPWASPDVLHMLPDDIRSRLVWGMLGADQLGFHTAGWAAAFISGATMDDVHGVAEGFVPREGHQGGVHHRRLTEEGLFGEMRFTGVGQYPLGVDGDDLRALAHRPEVDDKLAALRAEVGDRKTIVRVDRTELSKNVLRGLLAYRELLTAHPEWRGRVVHLASAYPSRQDLEVYRNYTAAVASLAAEINAEFGTEDWEPVLLSVQDDFARSLAAYRMADVALINPVRDGMNLVAKEIPVVSEAGCVLVLSTGAGAYEELRQDALTVNPYDVTATAEALHAALTMPEAERTERTKRLAAAATSLPPAAWFTTQLEALGG
;
A
#
# COMPACT_ATOMS: atom_id res chain seq x y z
N MET A 1 -26.10 -20.55 -10.17
CA MET A 1 -24.71 -21.05 -10.13
C MET A 1 -23.84 -19.92 -9.64
N ALA A 2 -22.80 -20.18 -8.84
CA ALA A 2 -21.89 -19.12 -8.43
C ALA A 2 -21.16 -18.60 -9.68
N SER A 3 -21.15 -17.28 -9.87
CA SER A 3 -20.47 -16.64 -11.00
C SER A 3 -18.95 -16.75 -10.82
N GLN A 4 -18.22 -17.06 -11.88
CA GLN A 4 -16.75 -17.13 -11.90
C GLN A 4 -16.14 -15.85 -11.30
N VAL A 5 -14.98 -15.98 -10.63
CA VAL A 5 -14.25 -14.84 -10.03
C VAL A 5 -12.90 -14.71 -10.73
N LEU A 6 -12.58 -13.50 -11.16
CA LEU A 6 -11.26 -13.16 -11.71
C LEU A 6 -10.62 -12.06 -10.88
N VAL A 7 -9.32 -12.15 -10.68
CA VAL A 7 -8.50 -11.11 -10.04
C VAL A 7 -7.42 -10.68 -11.02
N ALA A 8 -7.22 -9.37 -11.15
CA ALA A 8 -6.11 -8.82 -11.90
C ALA A 8 -5.25 -7.94 -10.99
N ALA A 9 -3.95 -8.25 -10.91
CA ALA A 9 -2.98 -7.46 -10.17
C ALA A 9 -1.63 -7.56 -10.87
N ASN A 10 -0.80 -6.51 -10.85
CA ASN A 10 0.55 -6.57 -11.44
C ASN A 10 1.34 -7.78 -10.89
N ARG A 11 1.32 -7.97 -9.57
CA ARG A 11 2.00 -9.09 -8.90
C ARG A 11 1.02 -10.24 -8.63
N GLY A 12 1.39 -11.43 -9.11
CA GLY A 12 0.65 -12.66 -8.84
C GLY A 12 1.04 -13.33 -7.50
N PRO A 13 0.42 -14.48 -7.19
CA PRO A 13 0.71 -15.23 -5.97
C PRO A 13 2.03 -16.01 -6.04
N LEU A 14 2.69 -16.01 -7.20
CA LEU A 14 3.86 -16.82 -7.49
C LEU A 14 4.94 -15.98 -8.17
N SER A 15 6.18 -16.40 -7.96
CA SER A 15 7.36 -15.96 -8.69
C SER A 15 8.18 -17.20 -9.04
N TYR A 16 8.80 -17.20 -10.21
CA TYR A 16 9.67 -18.29 -10.64
C TYR A 16 11.13 -17.93 -10.41
N ALA A 17 11.93 -18.95 -10.09
CA ALA A 17 13.38 -18.88 -10.11
C ALA A 17 13.90 -19.93 -11.09
N LEU A 18 14.94 -19.57 -11.83
CA LEU A 18 15.63 -20.45 -12.76
C LEU A 18 16.93 -20.94 -12.12
N ALA A 19 17.07 -22.25 -11.95
CA ALA A 19 18.28 -22.88 -11.46
C ALA A 19 19.35 -22.96 -12.58
N ALA A 20 20.61 -23.19 -12.19
CA ALA A 20 21.75 -23.25 -13.12
C ALA A 20 21.64 -24.40 -14.14
N ASP A 21 20.89 -25.45 -13.81
CA ASP A 21 20.57 -26.58 -14.69
C ASP A 21 19.37 -26.30 -15.64
N GLY A 22 18.78 -25.11 -15.56
CA GLY A 22 17.62 -24.69 -16.35
C GLY A 22 16.27 -25.13 -15.77
N ALA A 23 16.22 -25.73 -14.57
CA ALA A 23 14.98 -26.07 -13.90
C ALA A 23 14.27 -24.82 -13.36
N LEU A 24 12.94 -24.75 -13.56
CA LEU A 24 12.11 -23.71 -12.97
C LEU A 24 11.54 -24.19 -11.63
N SER A 25 11.69 -23.36 -10.59
CA SER A 25 11.06 -23.58 -9.29
C SER A 25 10.10 -22.44 -8.96
N ALA A 26 8.86 -22.75 -8.60
CA ALA A 26 7.89 -21.77 -8.14
C ALA A 26 8.14 -21.42 -6.66
N ARG A 27 8.01 -20.14 -6.35
CA ARG A 27 8.02 -19.60 -4.99
C ARG A 27 6.76 -18.78 -4.79
N ARG A 28 5.97 -19.10 -3.77
CA ARG A 28 4.82 -18.30 -3.39
C ARG A 28 5.27 -16.94 -2.86
N GLY A 29 4.70 -15.88 -3.38
CA GLY A 29 4.99 -14.51 -2.96
C GLY A 29 4.58 -14.31 -1.50
N GLY A 30 5.47 -13.71 -0.70
CA GLY A 30 5.15 -13.27 0.66
C GLY A 30 4.35 -11.95 0.66
N GLY A 31 3.49 -11.78 1.66
CA GLY A 31 2.72 -10.55 1.90
C GLY A 31 1.27 -10.86 2.35
N GLY A 32 0.76 -10.09 3.33
CA GLY A 32 -0.57 -10.33 3.91
C GLY A 32 -1.72 -10.28 2.90
N LEU A 33 -1.62 -9.38 1.90
CA LEU A 33 -2.62 -9.26 0.83
C LEU A 33 -2.60 -10.45 -0.13
N VAL A 34 -1.42 -10.90 -0.58
CA VAL A 34 -1.30 -12.05 -1.48
C VAL A 34 -1.77 -13.33 -0.81
N SER A 35 -1.40 -13.54 0.46
CA SER A 35 -1.85 -14.68 1.26
C SER A 35 -3.38 -14.67 1.44
N GLY A 36 -3.92 -13.53 1.83
CA GLY A 36 -5.36 -13.33 2.01
C GLY A 36 -6.19 -13.55 0.76
N LEU A 37 -5.76 -12.95 -0.35
CA LEU A 37 -6.38 -13.14 -1.66
C LEU A 37 -6.28 -14.59 -2.10
N SER A 38 -5.12 -15.24 -1.93
CA SER A 38 -4.95 -16.65 -2.30
C SER A 38 -5.86 -17.56 -1.48
N ALA A 39 -6.00 -17.34 -0.18
CA ALA A 39 -6.89 -18.11 0.69
C ALA A 39 -8.36 -17.92 0.30
N ALA A 40 -8.76 -16.68 0.01
CA ALA A 40 -10.12 -16.39 -0.41
C ALA A 40 -10.46 -16.93 -1.81
N LEU A 41 -9.49 -16.89 -2.74
CA LEU A 41 -9.63 -17.47 -4.08
C LEU A 41 -9.61 -19.00 -4.05
N ALA A 42 -8.88 -19.63 -3.13
CA ALA A 42 -8.90 -21.09 -2.96
C ALA A 42 -10.29 -21.62 -2.58
N ALA A 43 -11.14 -20.79 -1.96
CA ALA A 43 -12.55 -21.10 -1.70
C ALA A 43 -13.45 -20.97 -2.95
N GLN A 44 -12.91 -20.50 -4.08
CA GLN A 44 -13.63 -20.29 -5.35
C GLN A 44 -13.05 -21.25 -6.41
N PRO A 45 -13.72 -22.37 -6.73
CA PRO A 45 -13.16 -23.43 -7.58
C PRO A 45 -12.77 -22.99 -9.01
N GLU A 46 -13.40 -21.93 -9.52
CA GLU A 46 -13.18 -21.39 -10.86
C GLU A 46 -12.46 -20.03 -10.84
N ALA A 47 -11.78 -19.71 -9.73
CA ALA A 47 -11.02 -18.48 -9.61
C ALA A 47 -9.81 -18.44 -10.54
N LEU A 48 -9.61 -17.31 -11.21
CA LEU A 48 -8.41 -17.03 -12.01
C LEU A 48 -7.74 -15.74 -11.57
N TRP A 49 -6.43 -15.81 -11.32
CA TRP A 49 -5.58 -14.65 -11.06
C TRP A 49 -4.72 -14.33 -12.29
N ILE A 50 -4.96 -13.18 -12.91
CA ILE A 50 -4.16 -12.64 -14.00
C ILE A 50 -3.10 -11.68 -13.45
N CYS A 51 -1.83 -11.90 -13.81
CA CYS A 51 -0.70 -11.11 -13.34
C CYS A 51 0.38 -10.91 -14.42
N ALA A 52 1.34 -10.01 -14.19
CA ALA A 52 2.45 -9.79 -15.11
C ALA A 52 3.66 -10.66 -14.74
N ALA A 53 4.45 -11.06 -15.74
CA ALA A 53 5.76 -11.66 -15.52
C ALA A 53 6.77 -10.59 -15.06
N LEU A 54 7.34 -10.75 -13.86
CA LEU A 54 8.17 -9.73 -13.20
C LEU A 54 9.68 -9.96 -13.40
N SER A 55 10.08 -11.16 -13.83
CA SER A 55 11.48 -11.56 -13.98
C SER A 55 11.73 -12.33 -15.28
N GLU A 56 13.01 -12.52 -15.65
CA GLU A 56 13.35 -13.43 -16.76
C GLU A 56 12.85 -14.86 -16.53
N ALA A 57 12.89 -15.33 -15.27
CA ALA A 57 12.41 -16.65 -14.91
C ALA A 57 10.89 -16.77 -15.06
N ASP A 58 10.14 -15.72 -14.69
CA ASP A 58 8.69 -15.65 -14.91
C ASP A 58 8.34 -15.71 -16.41
N ARG A 59 9.04 -14.95 -17.24
CA ARG A 59 8.83 -14.95 -18.69
C ARG A 59 9.21 -16.28 -19.32
N GLU A 60 10.27 -16.92 -18.82
CA GLU A 60 10.63 -18.27 -19.24
C GLU A 60 9.55 -19.30 -18.85
N ALA A 61 8.94 -19.15 -17.67
CA ALA A 61 7.80 -19.98 -17.27
C ALA A 61 6.62 -19.81 -18.23
N VAL A 62 6.27 -18.56 -18.60
CA VAL A 62 5.24 -18.28 -19.61
C VAL A 62 5.58 -18.92 -20.95
N ARG A 63 6.81 -18.74 -21.46
CA ARG A 63 7.27 -19.34 -22.74
C ARG A 63 7.19 -20.86 -22.75
N ARG A 64 7.45 -21.52 -21.62
CA ARG A 64 7.37 -22.98 -21.48
C ARG A 64 5.97 -23.49 -21.18
N GLY A 65 4.97 -22.62 -21.02
CA GLY A 65 3.62 -22.99 -20.61
C GLY A 65 3.54 -23.52 -19.17
N VAL A 66 4.50 -23.13 -18.31
CA VAL A 66 4.53 -23.50 -16.90
C VAL A 66 3.70 -22.48 -16.12
N SER A 67 2.56 -22.91 -15.59
CA SER A 67 1.73 -22.12 -14.67
C SER A 67 1.13 -23.01 -13.59
N GLU A 68 0.83 -22.44 -12.42
CA GLU A 68 -0.02 -23.12 -11.44
C GLU A 68 -1.50 -22.95 -11.82
N HIS A 69 -2.32 -23.90 -11.39
CA HIS A 69 -3.76 -23.85 -11.59
C HIS A 69 -4.35 -22.56 -10.97
N GLY A 70 -5.25 -21.91 -11.71
CA GLY A 70 -5.87 -20.66 -11.28
C GLY A 70 -4.98 -19.42 -11.42
N VAL A 71 -3.84 -19.50 -12.12
CA VAL A 71 -2.97 -18.35 -12.41
C VAL A 71 -2.70 -18.25 -13.92
N ARG A 72 -2.86 -17.05 -14.48
CA ARG A 72 -2.41 -16.69 -15.84
C ARG A 72 -1.42 -15.54 -15.73
N MET A 73 -0.21 -15.76 -16.25
CA MET A 73 0.86 -14.75 -16.22
C MET A 73 1.10 -14.20 -17.63
N LEU A 74 1.16 -12.87 -17.74
CA LEU A 74 1.28 -12.14 -19.00
C LEU A 74 2.75 -11.78 -19.27
N ASP A 75 3.27 -12.19 -20.42
CA ASP A 75 4.59 -11.78 -20.93
C ASP A 75 4.45 -10.46 -21.70
N ILE A 76 4.30 -9.35 -20.96
CA ILE A 76 4.19 -8.00 -21.54
C ILE A 76 5.60 -7.52 -21.92
N ASP A 77 5.78 -6.97 -23.12
CA ASP A 77 7.07 -6.45 -23.60
C ASP A 77 7.83 -5.65 -22.53
N ARG A 78 9.15 -5.87 -22.43
CA ARG A 78 9.97 -5.32 -21.34
C ARG A 78 9.98 -3.79 -21.33
N ALA A 79 10.03 -3.15 -22.49
CA ALA A 79 10.05 -1.69 -22.57
C ALA A 79 8.68 -1.12 -22.21
N VAL A 80 7.59 -1.75 -22.69
CA VAL A 80 6.23 -1.38 -22.30
C VAL A 80 6.02 -1.53 -20.79
N TYR A 81 6.48 -2.65 -20.22
CA TYR A 81 6.39 -2.90 -18.78
C TYR A 81 7.16 -1.85 -17.98
N ASP A 82 8.40 -1.53 -18.35
CA ASP A 82 9.23 -0.56 -17.62
C ASP A 82 8.63 0.85 -17.67
N ASP A 83 8.27 1.33 -18.86
CA ASP A 83 7.63 2.64 -19.05
C ASP A 83 6.30 2.74 -18.27
N ALA A 84 5.50 1.67 -18.25
CA ALA A 84 4.20 1.62 -17.57
C ALA A 84 4.33 1.47 -16.04
N TYR A 85 5.06 0.46 -15.58
CA TYR A 85 5.15 0.06 -14.18
C TYR A 85 6.09 0.98 -13.40
N ASN A 86 7.32 1.18 -13.86
CA ASN A 86 8.30 2.03 -13.18
C ASN A 86 8.08 3.52 -13.51
N GLY A 87 7.82 3.83 -14.78
CA GLY A 87 7.58 5.19 -15.25
C GLY A 87 6.25 5.79 -14.77
N ILE A 88 5.13 5.33 -15.31
CA ILE A 88 3.83 5.95 -15.01
C ILE A 88 3.30 5.57 -13.64
N ALA A 89 3.16 4.28 -13.35
CA ALA A 89 2.51 3.84 -12.12
C ALA A 89 3.36 4.19 -10.89
N ASN A 90 4.56 3.64 -10.80
CA ASN A 90 5.39 3.80 -9.62
C ASN A 90 6.00 5.19 -9.51
N SER A 91 6.18 5.98 -10.57
CA SER A 91 6.68 7.36 -10.44
C SER A 91 5.55 8.37 -10.50
N VAL A 92 4.89 8.54 -11.66
CA VAL A 92 3.89 9.61 -11.85
C VAL A 92 2.68 9.44 -10.92
N LEU A 93 1.98 8.30 -10.96
CA LEU A 93 0.76 8.10 -10.17
C LEU A 93 1.08 8.01 -8.68
N TRP A 94 2.17 7.32 -8.30
CA TRP A 94 2.63 7.27 -6.91
C TRP A 94 2.86 8.68 -6.35
N PHE A 95 3.62 9.53 -7.05
CA PHE A 95 3.94 10.88 -6.57
C PHE A 95 2.71 11.77 -6.52
N THR A 96 1.83 11.67 -7.52
CA THR A 96 0.55 12.38 -7.54
C THR A 96 -0.33 12.01 -6.35
N HIS A 97 -0.51 10.72 -6.07
CA HIS A 97 -1.38 10.25 -4.99
C HIS A 97 -0.80 10.51 -3.59
N HIS A 98 0.52 10.51 -3.44
CA HIS A 98 1.19 10.76 -2.16
C HIS A 98 1.63 12.23 -1.94
N HIS A 99 1.40 13.11 -2.92
CA HIS A 99 1.75 14.54 -2.88
C HIS A 99 3.26 14.76 -2.70
N LEU A 100 4.07 14.03 -3.48
CA LEU A 100 5.52 13.95 -3.30
C LEU A 100 6.35 14.84 -4.23
N TYR A 101 5.71 15.53 -5.18
CA TYR A 101 6.43 16.37 -6.14
C TYR A 101 7.13 17.56 -5.48
N ASP A 102 8.39 17.80 -5.87
CA ASP A 102 9.06 19.08 -5.67
C ASP A 102 8.55 20.07 -6.73
N VAL A 103 7.45 20.76 -6.41
CA VAL A 103 6.64 21.57 -7.34
C VAL A 103 7.45 22.49 -8.27
N PRO A 104 8.54 23.16 -7.85
CA PRO A 104 9.36 23.98 -8.75
C PRO A 104 10.10 23.21 -9.86
N ARG A 105 10.24 21.88 -9.74
CA ARG A 105 10.99 21.02 -10.67
C ARG A 105 10.12 19.97 -11.34
N GLU A 106 9.15 19.42 -10.63
CA GLU A 106 8.30 18.31 -11.04
C GLU A 106 6.84 18.58 -10.63
N PRO A 107 5.85 18.01 -11.34
CA PRO A 107 5.95 17.10 -12.49
C PRO A 107 6.34 17.79 -13.80
N VAL A 108 6.89 17.02 -14.75
CA VAL A 108 7.16 17.44 -16.13
C VAL A 108 6.40 16.53 -17.09
N PHE A 109 5.47 17.10 -17.86
CA PHE A 109 4.65 16.37 -18.83
C PHE A 109 5.08 16.70 -20.26
N ASP A 110 6.20 16.11 -20.68
CA ASP A 110 6.80 16.30 -22.00
C ASP A 110 6.47 15.14 -22.98
N ALA A 111 7.15 15.11 -24.13
CA ALA A 111 6.95 14.06 -25.13
C ALA A 111 7.36 12.66 -24.63
N GLU A 112 8.33 12.57 -23.72
CA GLU A 112 8.70 11.29 -23.11
C GLU A 112 7.60 10.81 -22.18
N PHE A 113 7.05 11.68 -21.33
CA PHE A 113 5.88 11.35 -20.52
C PHE A 113 4.72 10.83 -21.38
N ARG A 114 4.45 11.45 -22.54
CA ARG A 114 3.38 11.00 -23.46
C ARG A 114 3.65 9.58 -23.98
N ARG A 115 4.87 9.27 -24.42
CA ARG A 115 5.27 7.91 -24.82
C ARG A 115 5.06 6.90 -23.70
N ARG A 116 5.49 7.24 -22.48
CA ARG A 116 5.33 6.35 -21.32
C ARG A 116 3.85 6.12 -20.98
N TRP A 117 3.00 7.13 -21.16
CA TRP A 117 1.55 7.00 -20.99
C TRP A 117 0.93 6.04 -22.02
N ASP A 118 1.40 6.07 -23.26
CA ASP A 118 0.97 5.10 -24.28
C ASP A 118 1.36 3.67 -23.88
N SER A 119 2.58 3.46 -23.35
CA SER A 119 2.98 2.18 -22.76
C SER A 119 2.08 1.77 -21.57
N TYR A 120 1.70 2.73 -20.72
CA TYR A 120 0.77 2.46 -19.61
C TYR A 120 -0.62 2.05 -20.08
N THR A 121 -1.10 2.65 -21.17
CA THR A 121 -2.36 2.28 -21.82
C THR A 121 -2.25 0.87 -22.44
N ALA A 122 -1.18 0.56 -23.16
CA ALA A 122 -0.93 -0.77 -23.73
C ALA A 122 -0.80 -1.85 -22.64
N TYR A 123 -0.12 -1.55 -21.53
CA TYR A 123 -0.01 -2.41 -20.36
C TYR A 123 -1.41 -2.74 -19.79
N ASN A 124 -2.26 -1.73 -19.57
CA ASN A 124 -3.63 -1.94 -19.08
C ASN A 124 -4.49 -2.71 -20.09
N GLN A 125 -4.33 -2.43 -21.38
CA GLN A 125 -5.06 -3.12 -22.45
C GLN A 125 -4.76 -4.62 -22.46
N ALA A 126 -3.49 -5.02 -22.29
CA ALA A 126 -3.12 -6.44 -22.22
C ALA A 126 -3.82 -7.18 -21.06
N PHE A 127 -4.00 -6.52 -19.91
CA PHE A 127 -4.78 -7.09 -18.81
C PHE A 127 -6.28 -7.15 -19.11
N ALA A 128 -6.85 -6.10 -19.72
CA ALA A 128 -8.26 -6.06 -20.10
C ALA A 128 -8.61 -7.16 -21.12
N GLU A 129 -7.76 -7.37 -22.13
CA GLU A 129 -7.92 -8.43 -23.14
C GLU A 129 -7.83 -9.81 -22.50
N ALA A 130 -6.82 -10.06 -21.66
CA ALA A 130 -6.69 -11.34 -20.96
C ALA A 130 -7.89 -11.62 -20.04
N LEU A 131 -8.43 -10.61 -19.36
CA LEU A 131 -9.66 -10.75 -18.58
C LEU A 131 -10.88 -11.05 -19.46
N ALA A 132 -11.01 -10.37 -20.59
CA ALA A 132 -12.13 -10.55 -21.51
C ALA A 132 -12.14 -11.95 -22.14
N GLU A 133 -10.96 -12.53 -22.41
CA GLU A 133 -10.80 -13.89 -22.94
C GLU A 133 -11.19 -14.98 -21.93
N GLU A 134 -10.86 -14.79 -20.64
CA GLU A 134 -11.00 -15.82 -19.61
C GLU A 134 -12.33 -15.76 -18.85
N ALA A 135 -12.99 -14.60 -18.87
CA ALA A 135 -14.20 -14.38 -18.10
C ALA A 135 -15.42 -15.03 -18.77
N ALA A 136 -16.12 -15.90 -18.04
CA ALA A 136 -17.45 -16.37 -18.39
C ALA A 136 -18.46 -15.22 -18.43
N GLU A 137 -19.63 -15.45 -19.02
CA GLU A 137 -20.73 -14.47 -19.06
C GLU A 137 -21.15 -14.08 -17.63
N GLY A 138 -21.20 -12.77 -17.34
CA GLY A 138 -21.59 -12.25 -16.03
C GLY A 138 -20.60 -12.56 -14.90
N ALA A 139 -19.35 -12.89 -15.21
CA ALA A 139 -18.29 -13.10 -14.23
C ALA A 139 -18.01 -11.84 -13.39
N ARG A 140 -17.43 -12.05 -12.20
CA ARG A 140 -17.01 -10.98 -11.28
C ARG A 140 -15.52 -10.76 -11.40
N VAL A 141 -15.10 -9.52 -11.64
CA VAL A 141 -13.70 -9.15 -11.85
C VAL A 141 -13.26 -8.14 -10.80
N LEU A 142 -12.19 -8.45 -10.06
CA LEU A 142 -11.55 -7.55 -9.11
C LEU A 142 -10.20 -7.11 -9.64
N VAL A 143 -10.12 -5.85 -10.05
CA VAL A 143 -8.90 -5.20 -10.50
C VAL A 143 -8.20 -4.54 -9.31
N GLN A 144 -6.91 -4.79 -9.15
CA GLN A 144 -6.15 -4.33 -7.99
C GLN A 144 -5.15 -3.24 -8.37
N ASP A 145 -5.29 -2.13 -7.68
CA ASP A 145 -4.35 -1.03 -7.52
C ASP A 145 -4.16 -0.07 -8.70
N TYR A 146 -3.43 1.01 -8.45
CA TYR A 146 -3.21 2.11 -9.39
C TYR A 146 -2.44 1.72 -10.66
N HIS A 147 -1.77 0.55 -10.70
CA HIS A 147 -1.12 0.05 -11.92
C HIS A 147 -2.14 -0.31 -13.01
N LEU A 148 -3.36 -0.66 -12.62
CA LEU A 148 -4.40 -1.19 -13.48
C LEU A 148 -5.64 -0.27 -13.52
N ALA A 149 -5.46 1.02 -13.28
CA ALA A 149 -6.57 1.98 -13.17
C ALA A 149 -7.36 2.18 -14.48
N LEU A 150 -6.81 1.81 -15.64
CA LEU A 150 -7.51 1.91 -16.93
C LEU A 150 -8.25 0.63 -17.32
N VAL A 151 -7.93 -0.50 -16.67
CA VAL A 151 -8.55 -1.80 -16.96
C VAL A 151 -10.06 -1.77 -16.84
N PRO A 152 -10.71 -1.16 -15.83
CA PRO A 152 -12.16 -1.23 -15.72
C PRO A 152 -12.89 -0.62 -16.93
N GLY A 153 -12.41 0.52 -17.43
CA GLY A 153 -12.93 1.19 -18.62
C GLY A 153 -12.73 0.35 -19.88
N ALA A 154 -11.49 -0.10 -20.12
CA ALA A 154 -11.17 -0.92 -21.29
C ALA A 154 -11.94 -2.26 -21.28
N LEU A 155 -12.01 -2.93 -20.14
CA LEU A 155 -12.74 -4.18 -19.98
C LEU A 155 -14.24 -3.99 -20.16
N ARG A 156 -14.80 -2.87 -19.70
CA ARG A 156 -16.23 -2.57 -19.87
C ARG A 156 -16.62 -2.47 -21.35
N GLU A 157 -15.75 -1.87 -22.16
CA GLU A 157 -15.96 -1.73 -23.61
C GLU A 157 -15.92 -3.10 -24.30
N LEU A 158 -15.00 -3.98 -23.89
CA LEU A 158 -14.89 -5.34 -24.43
C LEU A 158 -16.03 -6.26 -23.97
N ARG A 159 -16.46 -6.13 -22.71
CA ARG A 159 -17.34 -7.07 -22.01
C ARG A 159 -18.35 -6.34 -21.12
N PRO A 160 -19.42 -5.78 -21.71
CA PRO A 160 -20.43 -5.02 -20.97
C PRO A 160 -21.19 -5.87 -19.95
N ASP A 161 -21.18 -7.19 -20.06
CA ASP A 161 -21.87 -8.15 -19.18
C ASP A 161 -21.18 -8.37 -17.82
N LEU A 162 -19.89 -8.04 -17.69
CA LEU A 162 -19.12 -8.33 -16.49
C LEU A 162 -19.46 -7.41 -15.32
N ARG A 163 -19.22 -7.90 -14.11
CA ARG A 163 -19.32 -7.10 -12.88
C ARG A 163 -17.93 -6.77 -12.39
N ILE A 164 -17.56 -5.49 -12.39
CA ILE A 164 -16.18 -5.04 -12.26
C ILE A 164 -16.03 -4.22 -10.98
N ALA A 165 -15.14 -4.65 -10.09
CA ALA A 165 -14.64 -3.83 -8.99
C ALA A 165 -13.18 -3.43 -9.25
N HIS A 166 -12.80 -2.23 -8.83
CA HIS A 166 -11.41 -1.82 -8.71
C HIS A 166 -11.12 -1.34 -7.30
N PHE A 167 -9.97 -1.73 -6.74
CA PHE A 167 -9.54 -1.29 -5.41
C PHE A 167 -8.22 -0.53 -5.49
N THR A 168 -8.17 0.68 -4.92
CA THR A 168 -6.95 1.51 -4.84
C THR A 168 -6.30 1.36 -3.46
N HIS A 169 -5.06 0.85 -3.41
CA HIS A 169 -4.32 0.61 -2.15
C HIS A 169 -3.55 1.83 -1.67
N THR A 170 -3.39 2.83 -2.51
CA THR A 170 -2.73 4.12 -2.18
C THR A 170 -3.75 5.15 -1.68
N PRO A 171 -3.30 6.30 -1.14
CA PRO A 171 -4.19 7.45 -1.02
C PRO A 171 -4.77 7.86 -2.38
N TRP A 172 -5.80 8.69 -2.39
CA TRP A 172 -6.18 9.42 -3.59
C TRP A 172 -5.71 10.86 -3.52
N ALA A 173 -5.32 11.42 -4.68
CA ALA A 173 -4.84 12.79 -4.76
C ALA A 173 -5.98 13.78 -4.42
N SER A 174 -5.65 14.92 -3.81
CA SER A 174 -6.63 16.00 -3.70
C SER A 174 -6.93 16.55 -5.10
N PRO A 175 -8.09 17.20 -5.31
CA PRO A 175 -8.39 17.83 -6.59
C PRO A 175 -7.26 18.72 -7.13
N ASP A 176 -6.65 19.54 -6.27
CA ASP A 176 -5.56 20.44 -6.66
C ASP A 176 -4.32 19.71 -7.20
N VAL A 177 -3.93 18.59 -6.58
CA VAL A 177 -2.79 17.79 -7.02
C VAL A 177 -3.16 16.96 -8.26
N LEU A 178 -4.39 16.45 -8.32
CA LEU A 178 -4.89 15.71 -9.48
C LEU A 178 -4.96 16.61 -10.73
N HIS A 179 -5.30 17.89 -10.56
CA HIS A 179 -5.31 18.90 -11.63
C HIS A 179 -3.91 19.28 -12.14
N MET A 180 -2.83 18.83 -11.50
CA MET A 180 -1.49 18.96 -12.09
C MET A 180 -1.36 18.07 -13.34
N LEU A 181 -2.04 16.92 -13.39
CA LEU A 181 -2.04 16.07 -14.59
C LEU A 181 -2.65 16.83 -15.77
N PRO A 182 -2.13 16.64 -17.01
CA PRO A 182 -2.77 17.18 -18.20
C PRO A 182 -4.24 16.76 -18.27
N ASP A 183 -5.12 17.65 -18.73
CA ASP A 183 -6.58 17.42 -18.69
C ASP A 183 -7.01 16.11 -19.36
N ASP A 184 -6.40 15.77 -20.49
CA ASP A 184 -6.67 14.54 -21.24
C ASP A 184 -6.19 13.29 -20.50
N ILE A 185 -5.10 13.38 -19.73
CA ILE A 185 -4.57 12.29 -18.92
C ILE A 185 -5.44 12.06 -17.69
N ARG A 186 -5.82 13.14 -16.99
CA ARG A 186 -6.76 13.08 -15.87
C ARG A 186 -8.08 12.46 -16.31
N SER A 187 -8.62 12.93 -17.45
CA SER A 187 -9.83 12.41 -18.04
C SER A 187 -9.74 10.91 -18.32
N ARG A 188 -8.68 10.45 -19.01
CA ARG A 188 -8.44 9.02 -19.28
C ARG A 188 -8.35 8.18 -17.99
N LEU A 189 -7.66 8.69 -16.96
CA LEU A 189 -7.52 7.99 -15.68
C LEU A 189 -8.87 7.82 -14.98
N VAL A 190 -9.64 8.91 -14.84
CA VAL A 190 -10.93 8.89 -14.16
C VAL A 190 -11.93 8.04 -14.94
N TRP A 191 -12.05 8.24 -16.26
CA TRP A 191 -12.93 7.43 -17.10
C TRP A 191 -12.53 5.96 -17.14
N GLY A 192 -11.23 5.66 -17.05
CA GLY A 192 -10.71 4.31 -16.86
C GLY A 192 -11.25 3.65 -15.61
N MET A 193 -11.26 4.36 -14.48
CA MET A 193 -11.78 3.83 -13.21
C MET A 193 -13.32 3.76 -13.19
N LEU A 194 -14.02 4.73 -13.79
CA LEU A 194 -15.48 4.76 -13.87
C LEU A 194 -16.09 3.63 -14.73
N GLY A 195 -15.27 2.83 -15.42
CA GLY A 195 -15.74 1.58 -16.04
C GLY A 195 -16.15 0.50 -15.03
N ALA A 196 -15.70 0.63 -13.78
CA ALA A 196 -16.08 -0.25 -12.68
C ALA A 196 -17.52 0.01 -12.22
N ASP A 197 -18.17 -1.04 -11.73
CA ASP A 197 -19.44 -0.93 -10.99
C ASP A 197 -19.20 -0.51 -9.54
N GLN A 198 -18.06 -0.92 -8.97
CA GLN A 198 -17.63 -0.58 -7.62
C GLN A 198 -16.16 -0.14 -7.56
N LEU A 199 -15.88 0.94 -6.85
CA LEU A 199 -14.54 1.41 -6.53
C LEU A 199 -14.32 1.35 -5.01
N GLY A 200 -13.21 0.75 -4.59
CA GLY A 200 -12.85 0.59 -3.19
C GLY A 200 -11.61 1.38 -2.79
N PHE A 201 -11.66 1.98 -1.60
CA PHE A 201 -10.53 2.67 -0.97
C PHE A 201 -10.38 2.24 0.49
N HIS A 202 -9.21 2.47 1.09
CA HIS A 202 -9.01 2.15 2.51
C HIS A 202 -9.71 3.11 3.48
N THR A 203 -9.90 4.37 3.10
CA THR A 203 -10.48 5.40 3.99
C THR A 203 -11.61 6.17 3.32
N ALA A 204 -12.56 6.68 4.11
CA ALA A 204 -13.58 7.59 3.64
C ALA A 204 -12.99 8.87 3.03
N GLY A 205 -11.85 9.35 3.54
CA GLY A 205 -11.14 10.51 2.99
C GLY A 205 -10.63 10.28 1.57
N TRP A 206 -10.07 9.10 1.29
CA TRP A 206 -9.60 8.72 -0.06
C TRP A 206 -10.78 8.52 -1.02
N ALA A 207 -11.84 7.87 -0.56
CA ALA A 207 -13.09 7.75 -1.32
C ALA A 207 -13.70 9.11 -1.67
N ALA A 208 -13.80 10.02 -0.70
CA ALA A 208 -14.34 11.37 -0.92
C ALA A 208 -13.47 12.20 -1.87
N ALA A 209 -12.14 12.07 -1.77
CA ALA A 209 -11.22 12.72 -2.70
C ALA A 209 -11.41 12.22 -4.14
N PHE A 210 -11.64 10.90 -4.33
CA PHE A 210 -11.99 10.36 -5.64
C PHE A 210 -13.31 10.91 -6.15
N ILE A 211 -14.40 10.84 -5.36
CA ILE A 211 -15.72 11.32 -5.76
C ILE A 211 -15.67 12.80 -6.18
N SER A 212 -14.96 13.63 -5.40
CA SER A 212 -14.78 15.05 -5.72
C SER A 212 -13.93 15.27 -6.97
N GLY A 213 -12.89 14.47 -7.19
CA GLY A 213 -11.99 14.57 -8.33
C GLY A 213 -12.53 13.93 -9.61
N ALA A 214 -13.62 13.15 -9.51
CA ALA A 214 -14.25 12.46 -10.63
C ALA A 214 -15.33 13.29 -11.33
N THR A 215 -15.73 14.44 -10.78
CA THR A 215 -16.68 15.35 -11.43
C THR A 215 -16.05 15.94 -12.69
N MET A 216 -16.63 15.63 -13.85
CA MET A 216 -16.10 16.04 -15.16
C MET A 216 -17.24 16.30 -16.14
N ASP A 217 -17.05 17.28 -17.02
CA ASP A 217 -17.86 17.54 -18.21
C ASP A 217 -16.87 17.81 -19.35
N ASP A 218 -16.60 16.78 -20.13
CA ASP A 218 -15.54 16.79 -21.14
C ASP A 218 -15.97 16.07 -22.43
N VAL A 219 -15.02 15.92 -23.37
CA VAL A 219 -15.27 15.29 -24.68
C VAL A 219 -15.66 13.82 -24.61
N HIS A 220 -15.50 13.17 -23.45
CA HIS A 220 -15.85 11.77 -23.23
C HIS A 220 -17.20 11.61 -22.52
N GLY A 221 -17.73 12.66 -21.89
CA GLY A 221 -19.06 12.64 -21.27
C GLY A 221 -19.18 13.51 -20.03
N VAL A 222 -20.18 13.18 -19.22
CA VAL A 222 -20.47 13.87 -17.95
C VAL A 222 -20.42 12.87 -16.81
N ALA A 223 -19.70 13.24 -15.74
CA ALA A 223 -19.62 12.52 -14.49
C ALA A 223 -19.87 13.48 -13.33
N GLU A 224 -20.75 13.11 -12.41
CA GLU A 224 -21.15 13.91 -11.26
C GLU A 224 -20.98 13.10 -9.97
N GLY A 225 -20.10 13.57 -9.09
CA GLY A 225 -19.89 12.97 -7.78
C GLY A 225 -21.09 13.17 -6.84
N PHE A 226 -21.50 12.10 -6.18
CA PHE A 226 -22.58 12.09 -5.20
C PHE A 226 -22.07 11.60 -3.85
N VAL A 227 -22.19 12.45 -2.82
CA VAL A 227 -21.90 12.10 -1.43
C VAL A 227 -23.19 12.23 -0.62
N PRO A 228 -23.79 11.13 -0.12
CA PRO A 228 -25.01 11.18 0.66
C PRO A 228 -24.77 11.83 2.04
N ARG A 229 -25.81 12.47 2.59
CA ARG A 229 -25.70 13.21 3.85
C ARG A 229 -25.48 12.34 5.10
N GLU A 230 -25.84 11.05 5.09
CA GLU A 230 -25.63 10.11 6.21
C GLU A 230 -25.53 8.64 5.76
N GLY A 231 -24.52 7.92 6.24
CA GLY A 231 -24.47 6.44 6.35
C GLY A 231 -24.46 5.58 5.08
N HIS A 232 -24.71 6.15 3.90
CA HIS A 232 -24.77 5.41 2.64
C HIS A 232 -23.45 5.53 1.86
N GLN A 233 -23.10 4.52 1.07
CA GLN A 233 -21.97 4.62 0.14
C GLN A 233 -22.29 5.70 -0.91
N GLY A 234 -21.32 6.59 -1.13
CA GLY A 234 -21.37 7.57 -2.21
C GLY A 234 -21.02 6.92 -3.55
N GLY A 235 -20.91 7.74 -4.58
CA GLY A 235 -20.50 7.25 -5.88
C GLY A 235 -20.45 8.34 -6.93
N VAL A 236 -20.41 7.93 -8.18
CA VAL A 236 -20.36 8.83 -9.32
C VAL A 236 -21.43 8.41 -10.31
N HIS A 237 -22.36 9.31 -10.62
CA HIS A 237 -23.27 9.15 -11.75
C HIS A 237 -22.55 9.59 -13.01
N HIS A 238 -22.52 8.75 -14.05
CA HIS A 238 -21.81 9.09 -15.27
C HIS A 238 -22.45 8.53 -16.53
N ARG A 239 -22.35 9.29 -17.63
CA ARG A 239 -22.75 8.88 -18.97
C ARG A 239 -21.65 9.29 -19.94
N ARG A 240 -21.20 8.33 -20.74
CA ARG A 240 -20.21 8.57 -21.79
C ARG A 240 -20.87 9.06 -23.08
N LEU A 241 -20.14 9.85 -23.86
CA LEU A 241 -20.49 10.15 -25.24
C LEU A 241 -20.11 8.97 -26.15
N THR A 242 -20.98 8.66 -27.10
CA THR A 242 -20.69 7.72 -28.19
C THR A 242 -19.82 8.38 -29.25
N GLU A 243 -19.31 7.59 -30.21
CA GLU A 243 -18.53 8.13 -31.34
C GLU A 243 -19.35 9.15 -32.17
N GLU A 244 -20.67 9.04 -32.19
CA GLU A 244 -21.59 9.97 -32.84
C GLU A 244 -21.88 11.24 -32.00
N GLY A 245 -21.26 11.38 -30.83
CA GLY A 245 -21.45 12.53 -29.93
C GLY A 245 -22.79 12.51 -29.18
N LEU A 246 -23.43 11.36 -29.04
CA LEU A 246 -24.68 11.19 -28.27
C LEU A 246 -24.38 10.68 -26.87
N PHE A 247 -25.19 11.05 -25.88
CA PHE A 247 -25.06 10.46 -24.55
C PHE A 247 -25.53 9.00 -24.54
N GLY A 248 -24.66 8.11 -24.09
CA GLY A 248 -24.99 6.73 -23.79
C GLY A 248 -25.83 6.57 -22.51
N GLU A 249 -25.95 5.33 -22.06
CA GLU A 249 -26.72 5.00 -20.85
C GLU A 249 -26.14 5.66 -19.60
N MET A 250 -27.03 6.11 -18.72
CA MET A 250 -26.67 6.60 -17.39
C MET A 250 -26.24 5.44 -16.51
N ARG A 251 -25.01 5.50 -16.00
CA ARG A 251 -24.44 4.52 -15.08
C ARG A 251 -24.19 5.14 -13.71
N PHE A 252 -24.05 4.28 -12.72
CA PHE A 252 -23.59 4.64 -11.39
C PHE A 252 -22.43 3.73 -11.00
N THR A 253 -21.31 4.33 -10.60
CA THR A 253 -20.18 3.62 -9.99
C THR A 253 -20.23 3.88 -8.49
N GLY A 254 -20.50 2.84 -7.71
CA GLY A 254 -20.46 2.92 -6.26
C GLY A 254 -19.03 3.13 -5.76
N VAL A 255 -18.86 3.89 -4.70
CA VAL A 255 -17.55 4.16 -4.08
C VAL A 255 -17.63 3.80 -2.60
N GLY A 256 -16.88 2.77 -2.22
CA GLY A 256 -16.87 2.18 -0.88
C GLY A 256 -15.54 2.31 -0.14
N GLN A 257 -15.62 2.16 1.17
CA GLN A 257 -14.46 2.06 2.06
C GLN A 257 -14.32 0.62 2.58
N TYR A 258 -13.15 0.02 2.38
CA TYR A 258 -12.81 -1.31 2.89
C TYR A 258 -11.39 -1.25 3.51
N PRO A 259 -11.26 -0.88 4.80
CA PRO A 259 -9.97 -0.73 5.45
C PRO A 259 -9.36 -2.09 5.73
N LEU A 260 -8.27 -2.44 5.03
CA LEU A 260 -7.62 -3.74 5.17
C LEU A 260 -7.06 -3.90 6.59
N GLY A 261 -7.45 -4.99 7.25
CA GLY A 261 -6.91 -5.43 8.54
C GLY A 261 -5.87 -6.52 8.40
N VAL A 262 -5.56 -7.15 9.53
CA VAL A 262 -4.55 -8.20 9.67
C VAL A 262 -5.23 -9.53 10.04
N ASP A 263 -4.71 -10.64 9.51
CA ASP A 263 -5.02 -11.96 10.05
C ASP A 263 -4.22 -12.17 11.34
N GLY A 264 -4.90 -12.07 12.48
CA GLY A 264 -4.23 -12.09 13.77
C GLY A 264 -3.64 -13.45 14.15
N ASP A 265 -4.25 -14.54 13.71
CA ASP A 265 -3.80 -15.88 14.08
C ASP A 265 -2.60 -16.29 13.23
N ASP A 266 -2.67 -16.05 11.92
CA ASP A 266 -1.54 -16.27 11.01
C ASP A 266 -0.34 -15.40 11.41
N LEU A 267 -0.57 -14.11 11.74
CA LEU A 267 0.52 -13.22 12.13
C LEU A 267 1.19 -13.66 13.43
N ARG A 268 0.42 -14.10 14.44
CA ARG A 268 0.99 -14.63 15.69
C ARG A 268 1.77 -15.92 15.44
N ALA A 269 1.24 -16.81 14.60
CA ALA A 269 1.94 -18.04 14.23
C ALA A 269 3.28 -17.76 13.54
N LEU A 270 3.34 -16.74 12.66
CA LEU A 270 4.58 -16.27 12.05
C LEU A 270 5.54 -15.66 13.08
N ALA A 271 5.03 -14.81 13.97
CA ALA A 271 5.82 -14.09 14.97
C ALA A 271 6.43 -15.00 16.05
N HIS A 272 5.88 -16.21 16.25
CA HIS A 272 6.37 -17.21 17.21
C HIS A 272 7.10 -18.40 16.56
N ARG A 273 7.62 -18.23 15.34
CA ARG A 273 8.53 -19.22 14.74
C ARG A 273 9.89 -19.19 15.44
N PRO A 274 10.62 -20.33 15.51
CA PRO A 274 11.95 -20.37 16.11
C PRO A 274 12.94 -19.35 15.53
N GLU A 275 12.88 -19.13 14.21
CA GLU A 275 13.72 -18.13 13.54
C GLU A 275 13.47 -16.70 14.04
N VAL A 276 12.24 -16.38 14.46
CA VAL A 276 11.89 -15.06 15.04
C VAL A 276 12.31 -14.99 16.50
N ASP A 277 12.19 -16.08 17.26
CA ASP A 277 12.70 -16.14 18.64
C ASP A 277 14.22 -15.92 18.69
N ASP A 278 14.97 -16.51 17.76
CA ASP A 278 16.42 -16.30 17.63
C ASP A 278 16.76 -14.83 17.33
N LYS A 279 16.00 -14.21 16.40
CA LYS A 279 16.17 -12.78 16.04
C LYS A 279 15.80 -11.86 17.20
N LEU A 280 14.77 -12.21 17.97
CA LEU A 280 14.35 -11.46 19.15
C LEU A 280 15.40 -11.53 20.27
N ALA A 281 15.99 -12.71 20.52
CA ALA A 281 17.08 -12.85 21.47
C ALA A 281 18.30 -12.01 21.07
N ALA A 282 18.66 -12.04 19.79
CA ALA A 282 19.76 -11.21 19.26
C ALA A 282 19.48 -9.71 19.40
N LEU A 283 18.28 -9.26 19.02
CA LEU A 283 17.87 -7.85 19.15
C LEU A 283 17.86 -7.38 20.60
N ARG A 284 17.39 -8.20 21.55
CA ARG A 284 17.44 -7.88 22.99
C ARG A 284 18.86 -7.75 23.51
N ALA A 285 19.77 -8.60 23.05
CA ALA A 285 21.18 -8.50 23.41
C ALA A 285 21.82 -7.21 22.86
N GLU A 286 21.47 -6.81 21.64
CA GLU A 286 21.96 -5.58 20.99
C GLU A 286 21.42 -4.31 21.66
N VAL A 287 20.12 -4.29 22.01
CA VAL A 287 19.47 -3.15 22.67
C VAL A 287 19.89 -3.01 24.15
N GLY A 288 20.10 -4.13 24.84
CA GLY A 288 20.32 -4.18 26.29
C GLY A 288 19.05 -3.89 27.09
N ASP A 289 19.21 -3.50 28.37
CA ASP A 289 18.09 -3.17 29.28
C ASP A 289 17.57 -1.74 29.01
N ARG A 290 17.06 -1.51 27.79
CA ARG A 290 16.59 -0.22 27.30
C ARG A 290 15.24 -0.35 26.63
N LYS A 291 14.47 0.73 26.65
CA LYS A 291 13.22 0.83 25.90
C LYS A 291 13.47 0.90 24.40
N THR A 292 12.48 0.54 23.61
CA THR A 292 12.57 0.60 22.14
C THR A 292 11.50 1.48 21.49
N ILE A 293 11.94 2.32 20.54
CA ILE A 293 11.07 2.99 19.57
C ILE A 293 11.29 2.31 18.22
N VAL A 294 10.27 1.67 17.67
CA VAL A 294 10.39 0.79 16.49
C VAL A 294 9.69 1.39 15.28
N ARG A 295 10.38 1.32 14.14
CA ARG A 295 9.82 1.45 12.78
C ARG A 295 10.55 0.50 11.84
N VAL A 296 9.84 -0.14 10.92
CA VAL A 296 10.43 -1.12 9.98
C VAL A 296 10.20 -0.78 8.50
N ASP A 297 9.73 0.44 8.24
CA ASP A 297 9.41 0.88 6.88
C ASP A 297 10.66 0.89 5.97
N ARG A 298 10.42 0.72 4.67
CA ARG A 298 11.42 1.05 3.63
C ARG A 298 11.79 2.52 3.68
N THR A 299 12.95 2.88 3.10
CA THR A 299 13.28 4.30 2.79
C THR A 299 12.45 4.81 1.61
N GLU A 300 11.14 4.85 1.82
CA GLU A 300 10.13 5.39 0.94
C GLU A 300 9.80 6.83 1.38
N LEU A 301 9.70 7.75 0.41
CA LEU A 301 9.57 9.19 0.69
C LEU A 301 8.35 9.50 1.56
N SER A 302 7.23 8.80 1.33
CA SER A 302 5.99 9.00 2.07
C SER A 302 6.08 8.57 3.54
N LYS A 303 7.05 7.74 3.93
CA LYS A 303 7.16 7.16 5.29
C LYS A 303 7.73 8.11 6.33
N ASN A 304 8.24 9.27 5.91
CA ASN A 304 8.61 10.36 6.82
C ASN A 304 9.70 9.98 7.85
N VAL A 305 10.63 9.11 7.45
CA VAL A 305 11.74 8.60 8.29
C VAL A 305 12.58 9.74 8.85
N LEU A 306 12.96 10.71 8.02
CA LEU A 306 13.78 11.85 8.43
C LEU A 306 13.15 12.64 9.58
N ARG A 307 11.86 13.01 9.50
CA ARG A 307 11.20 13.74 10.59
C ARG A 307 11.05 12.90 11.85
N GLY A 308 10.92 11.58 11.72
CA GLY A 308 10.96 10.65 12.86
C GLY A 308 12.31 10.66 13.57
N LEU A 309 13.42 10.63 12.81
CA LEU A 309 14.77 10.75 13.37
C LEU A 309 15.02 12.13 14.00
N LEU A 310 14.54 13.20 13.38
CA LEU A 310 14.62 14.55 13.95
C LEU A 310 13.85 14.65 15.27
N ALA A 311 12.65 14.07 15.35
CA ALA A 311 11.87 14.02 16.58
C ALA A 311 12.58 13.22 17.68
N TYR A 312 13.28 12.14 17.31
CA TYR A 312 14.10 11.38 18.25
C TYR A 312 15.32 12.18 18.75
N ARG A 313 16.02 12.90 17.87
CA ARG A 313 17.09 13.86 18.25
C ARG A 313 16.56 14.91 19.23
N GLU A 314 15.39 15.48 18.95
CA GLU A 314 14.75 16.49 19.79
C GLU A 314 14.33 15.92 21.15
N LEU A 315 13.77 14.71 21.19
CA LEU A 315 13.49 13.96 22.43
C LEU A 315 14.75 13.82 23.29
N LEU A 316 15.87 13.36 22.74
CA LEU A 316 17.13 13.19 23.49
C LEU A 316 17.72 14.52 23.97
N THR A 317 17.37 15.63 23.32
CA THR A 317 17.80 16.98 23.68
C THR A 317 16.94 17.55 24.79
N ALA A 318 15.63 17.55 24.62
CA ALA A 318 14.65 18.13 25.55
C ALA A 318 14.43 17.26 26.80
N HIS A 319 14.55 15.94 26.66
CA HIS A 319 14.34 14.93 27.72
C HIS A 319 15.61 14.08 27.91
N PRO A 320 16.68 14.66 28.47
CA PRO A 320 17.97 13.97 28.64
C PRO A 320 17.89 12.74 29.55
N GLU A 321 16.83 12.58 30.34
CA GLU A 321 16.54 11.39 31.14
C GLU A 321 16.41 10.10 30.31
N TRP A 322 16.18 10.20 29.00
CA TRP A 322 16.13 9.06 28.10
C TRP A 322 17.49 8.63 27.53
N ARG A 323 18.54 9.45 27.69
CA ARG A 323 19.88 9.10 27.20
C ARG A 323 20.40 7.84 27.89
N GLY A 324 20.88 6.87 27.11
CA GLY A 324 21.30 5.57 27.63
C GLY A 324 20.15 4.64 28.05
N ARG A 325 18.88 5.05 27.91
CA ARG A 325 17.70 4.29 28.36
C ARG A 325 16.72 3.91 27.26
N VAL A 326 16.89 4.45 26.05
CA VAL A 326 16.04 4.16 24.90
C VAL A 326 16.89 3.99 23.63
N VAL A 327 16.45 3.11 22.74
CA VAL A 327 17.05 2.89 21.42
C VAL A 327 15.97 3.02 20.36
N HIS A 328 16.24 3.79 19.30
CA HIS A 328 15.38 3.86 18.13
C HIS A 328 15.83 2.83 17.08
N LEU A 329 15.02 1.78 16.88
CA LEU A 329 15.20 0.81 15.82
C LEU A 329 14.52 1.35 14.56
N ALA A 330 15.34 1.67 13.55
CA ALA A 330 14.88 2.15 12.27
C ALA A 330 15.37 1.25 11.14
N SER A 331 14.53 1.05 10.14
CA SER A 331 14.91 0.36 8.92
C SER A 331 15.25 1.37 7.82
N ALA A 332 16.30 1.09 7.06
CA ALA A 332 16.84 1.91 5.99
C ALA A 332 17.11 1.13 4.71
N TYR A 333 16.52 -0.06 4.54
CA TYR A 333 16.68 -0.76 3.26
C TYR A 333 16.00 0.05 2.12
N PRO A 334 16.63 0.11 0.94
CA PRO A 334 16.19 0.98 -0.15
C PRO A 334 14.82 0.55 -0.67
N SER A 335 13.87 1.50 -0.77
CA SER A 335 12.58 1.25 -1.45
C SER A 335 12.81 1.05 -2.95
N ARG A 336 13.57 1.99 -3.54
CA ARG A 336 13.87 2.08 -4.97
C ARG A 336 15.26 2.65 -5.16
N GLN A 337 15.98 2.15 -6.17
CA GLN A 337 17.39 2.53 -6.41
C GLN A 337 17.59 3.20 -7.78
N ASP A 338 16.62 3.08 -8.67
CA ASP A 338 16.58 3.66 -10.01
C ASP A 338 16.38 5.18 -9.97
N LEU A 339 15.57 5.70 -9.03
CA LEU A 339 15.29 7.13 -8.89
C LEU A 339 16.28 7.85 -7.97
N GLU A 340 16.80 8.99 -8.43
CA GLU A 340 17.77 9.81 -7.68
C GLU A 340 17.22 10.33 -6.36
N VAL A 341 15.98 10.81 -6.34
CA VAL A 341 15.33 11.32 -5.14
C VAL A 341 15.26 10.27 -4.02
N TYR A 342 15.09 8.99 -4.35
CA TYR A 342 15.10 7.90 -3.38
C TYR A 342 16.51 7.61 -2.85
N ARG A 343 17.52 7.58 -3.74
CA ARG A 343 18.91 7.41 -3.31
C ARG A 343 19.34 8.53 -2.36
N ASN A 344 18.97 9.77 -2.67
CA ASN A 344 19.25 10.94 -1.84
C ASN A 344 18.54 10.83 -0.48
N TYR A 345 17.29 10.35 -0.46
CA TYR A 345 16.55 10.14 0.79
C TYR A 345 17.18 9.05 1.66
N THR A 346 17.53 7.89 1.10
CA THR A 346 18.23 6.81 1.81
C THR A 346 19.56 7.30 2.40
N ALA A 347 20.34 8.07 1.62
CA ALA A 347 21.59 8.65 2.09
C ALA A 347 21.37 9.66 3.23
N ALA A 348 20.35 10.51 3.13
CA ALA A 348 20.00 11.46 4.18
C ALA A 348 19.57 10.75 5.48
N VAL A 349 18.82 9.65 5.38
CA VAL A 349 18.43 8.83 6.55
C VAL A 349 19.67 8.24 7.23
N ALA A 350 20.59 7.65 6.45
CA ALA A 350 21.82 7.10 7.00
C ALA A 350 22.71 8.17 7.64
N SER A 351 22.85 9.33 7.00
CA SER A 351 23.63 10.46 7.54
C SER A 351 23.04 10.95 8.86
N LEU A 352 21.73 11.19 8.91
CA LEU A 352 21.08 11.72 10.12
C LEU A 352 21.15 10.72 11.28
N ALA A 353 20.98 9.43 11.02
CA ALA A 353 21.17 8.39 12.04
C ALA A 353 22.61 8.40 12.60
N ALA A 354 23.62 8.47 11.72
CA ALA A 354 25.02 8.53 12.11
C ALA A 354 25.34 9.80 12.92
N GLU A 355 24.78 10.95 12.54
CA GLU A 355 24.96 12.20 13.29
C GLU A 355 24.34 12.10 14.70
N ILE A 356 23.15 11.51 14.85
CA ILE A 356 22.52 11.30 16.17
C ILE A 356 23.39 10.36 17.03
N ASN A 357 23.91 9.28 16.45
CA ASN A 357 24.81 8.36 17.16
C ASN A 357 26.12 9.03 17.56
N ALA A 358 26.68 9.90 16.72
CA ALA A 358 27.88 10.68 17.05
C ALA A 358 27.61 11.74 18.14
N GLU A 359 26.42 12.33 18.16
CA GLU A 359 26.04 13.39 19.09
C GLU A 359 25.75 12.86 20.50
N PHE A 360 25.04 11.73 20.63
CA PHE A 360 24.58 11.21 21.92
C PHE A 360 25.18 9.86 22.33
N GLY A 361 25.76 9.11 21.38
CA GLY A 361 26.26 7.77 21.63
C GLY A 361 27.43 7.73 22.62
N THR A 362 27.54 6.60 23.31
CA THR A 362 28.64 6.29 24.21
C THR A 362 29.22 4.92 23.85
N GLU A 363 30.28 4.49 24.54
CA GLU A 363 30.89 3.16 24.32
C GLU A 363 29.87 2.02 24.45
N ASP A 364 28.93 2.14 25.38
CA ASP A 364 27.93 1.11 25.70
C ASP A 364 26.53 1.37 25.11
N TRP A 365 26.35 2.46 24.34
CA TRP A 365 25.03 2.86 23.85
C TRP A 365 25.09 3.52 22.48
N GLU A 366 24.41 2.88 21.53
CA GLU A 366 24.09 3.45 20.22
C GLU A 366 22.60 3.88 20.21
N PRO A 367 22.29 5.19 20.14
CA PRO A 367 20.91 5.68 20.19
C PRO A 367 20.01 5.17 19.05
N VAL A 368 20.54 5.05 17.82
CA VAL A 368 19.81 4.63 16.63
C VAL A 368 20.42 3.35 16.07
N LEU A 369 19.66 2.25 16.10
CA LEU A 369 20.03 1.00 15.43
C LEU A 369 19.40 0.97 14.05
N LEU A 370 20.21 1.23 13.03
CA LEU A 370 19.78 1.28 11.63
C LEU A 370 19.97 -0.06 10.92
N SER A 371 18.88 -0.71 10.51
CA SER A 371 18.94 -1.94 9.71
C SER A 371 18.84 -1.64 8.22
N VAL A 372 19.76 -2.17 7.41
CA VAL A 372 19.74 -2.04 5.95
C VAL A 372 19.28 -3.32 5.22
N GLN A 373 18.91 -4.36 5.97
CA GLN A 373 18.48 -5.64 5.42
C GLN A 373 16.96 -5.77 5.39
N ASP A 374 16.43 -6.35 4.31
CA ASP A 374 15.03 -6.79 4.20
C ASP A 374 14.91 -8.20 4.81
N ASP A 375 14.75 -8.25 6.14
CA ASP A 375 14.62 -9.48 6.92
C ASP A 375 13.29 -9.45 7.70
N PHE A 376 12.28 -10.14 7.17
CA PHE A 376 10.95 -10.17 7.77
C PHE A 376 10.93 -10.80 9.16
N ALA A 377 11.79 -11.80 9.43
CA ALA A 377 11.88 -12.41 10.76
C ALA A 377 12.44 -11.41 11.79
N ARG A 378 13.42 -10.58 11.39
CA ARG A 378 13.92 -9.48 12.22
C ARG A 378 12.82 -8.42 12.47
N SER A 379 11.99 -8.11 11.48
CA SER A 379 10.87 -7.17 11.66
C SER A 379 9.84 -7.69 12.66
N LEU A 380 9.43 -8.96 12.57
CA LEU A 380 8.51 -9.57 13.54
C LEU A 380 9.09 -9.60 14.96
N ALA A 381 10.39 -9.85 15.10
CA ALA A 381 11.08 -9.75 16.37
C ALA A 381 11.04 -8.32 16.94
N ALA A 382 11.29 -7.31 16.10
CA ALA A 382 11.18 -5.91 16.50
C ALA A 382 9.75 -5.54 16.92
N TYR A 383 8.72 -6.08 16.26
CA TYR A 383 7.32 -5.86 16.64
C TYR A 383 7.01 -6.39 18.04
N ARG A 384 7.45 -7.61 18.33
CA ARG A 384 7.22 -8.27 19.63
C ARG A 384 7.78 -7.50 20.81
N MET A 385 8.95 -6.87 20.64
CA MET A 385 9.65 -6.14 21.72
C MET A 385 9.39 -4.64 21.79
N ALA A 386 8.66 -4.06 20.83
CA ALA A 386 8.46 -2.62 20.73
C ALA A 386 7.75 -2.04 21.98
N ASP A 387 8.39 -1.12 22.70
CA ASP A 387 7.68 -0.29 23.70
C ASP A 387 6.82 0.78 23.01
N VAL A 388 7.35 1.38 21.95
CA VAL A 388 6.71 2.42 21.15
C VAL A 388 6.82 2.08 19.66
N ALA A 389 5.73 2.19 18.92
CA ALA A 389 5.71 2.11 17.46
C ALA A 389 5.56 3.52 16.88
N LEU A 390 6.53 3.96 16.08
CA LEU A 390 6.50 5.26 15.40
C LEU A 390 6.04 5.09 13.95
N ILE A 391 4.77 5.36 13.70
CA ILE A 391 4.16 5.26 12.37
C ILE A 391 3.68 6.64 11.94
N ASN A 392 4.58 7.41 11.34
CA ASN A 392 4.37 8.84 11.06
C ASN A 392 4.35 9.24 9.56
N PRO A 393 3.81 8.43 8.62
CA PRO A 393 3.85 8.78 7.20
C PRO A 393 3.19 10.13 6.91
N VAL A 394 3.69 10.80 5.88
CA VAL A 394 3.08 12.06 5.39
C VAL A 394 1.66 11.77 4.86
N ARG A 395 1.56 10.78 3.97
CA ARG A 395 0.30 10.23 3.45
C ARG A 395 0.54 8.76 3.12
N ASP A 396 -0.39 7.90 3.46
CA ASP A 396 -0.27 6.47 3.21
C ASP A 396 -1.65 5.82 3.08
N GLY A 397 -1.77 4.82 2.20
CA GLY A 397 -3.04 4.18 1.91
C GLY A 397 -3.54 3.31 3.07
N MET A 398 -2.72 2.35 3.51
CA MET A 398 -2.94 1.52 4.70
C MET A 398 -1.64 0.83 5.16
N ASN A 399 -0.87 1.48 6.04
CA ASN A 399 0.35 0.90 6.59
C ASN A 399 -0.01 -0.15 7.65
N LEU A 400 0.00 -1.41 7.25
CA LEU A 400 -0.36 -2.53 8.12
C LEU A 400 0.57 -2.66 9.34
N VAL A 401 1.78 -2.09 9.33
CA VAL A 401 2.67 -2.11 10.52
C VAL A 401 1.98 -1.53 11.76
N ALA A 402 1.13 -0.50 11.59
CA ALA A 402 0.34 0.08 12.70
C ALA A 402 -0.70 -0.90 13.28
N LYS A 403 -1.12 -1.88 12.49
CA LYS A 403 -2.08 -2.94 12.86
C LYS A 403 -1.36 -4.21 13.31
N GLU A 404 -0.20 -4.53 12.74
CA GLU A 404 0.60 -5.72 13.03
C GLU A 404 1.24 -5.65 14.42
N ILE A 405 1.89 -4.53 14.78
CA ILE A 405 2.63 -4.42 16.05
C ILE A 405 1.74 -4.67 17.28
N PRO A 406 0.54 -4.05 17.42
CA PRO A 406 -0.32 -4.31 18.56
C PRO A 406 -0.77 -5.77 18.67
N VAL A 407 -0.89 -6.49 17.56
CA VAL A 407 -1.36 -7.88 17.50
C VAL A 407 -0.33 -8.87 18.05
N VAL A 408 0.97 -8.56 17.90
CA VAL A 408 2.08 -9.46 18.29
C VAL A 408 2.93 -8.94 19.45
N SER A 409 2.64 -7.77 20.00
CA SER A 409 3.40 -7.21 21.13
C SER A 409 3.37 -8.13 22.35
N GLU A 410 4.54 -8.39 22.98
CA GLU A 410 4.63 -9.27 24.15
C GLU A 410 4.21 -8.59 25.46
N ALA A 411 4.46 -7.28 25.59
CA ALA A 411 4.27 -6.54 26.84
C ALA A 411 3.40 -5.28 26.66
N GLY A 412 2.75 -5.12 25.51
CA GLY A 412 2.05 -3.91 25.12
C GLY A 412 2.97 -2.90 24.43
N CYS A 413 2.40 -2.14 23.49
CA CYS A 413 3.11 -1.15 22.69
C CYS A 413 2.27 0.13 22.57
N VAL A 414 2.90 1.30 22.77
CA VAL A 414 2.24 2.58 22.51
C VAL A 414 2.41 2.95 21.04
N LEU A 415 1.30 3.16 20.35
CA LEU A 415 1.30 3.57 18.94
C LEU A 415 1.31 5.10 18.82
N VAL A 416 2.38 5.67 18.24
CA VAL A 416 2.43 7.07 17.79
C VAL A 416 2.08 7.10 16.31
N LEU A 417 0.96 7.73 15.96
CA LEU A 417 0.34 7.63 14.64
C LEU A 417 0.05 8.99 14.02
N SER A 418 0.53 9.21 12.81
CA SER A 418 0.25 10.45 12.08
C SER A 418 -1.18 10.50 11.54
N THR A 419 -1.75 11.71 11.48
CA THR A 419 -3.04 11.97 10.80
C THR A 419 -3.07 11.60 9.31
N GLY A 420 -1.89 11.46 8.67
CA GLY A 420 -1.76 11.06 7.27
C GLY A 420 -1.76 9.55 7.02
N ALA A 421 -1.76 8.72 8.07
CA ALA A 421 -1.74 7.26 7.94
C ALA A 421 -3.14 6.73 7.59
N GLY A 422 -3.22 5.76 6.67
CA GLY A 422 -4.49 5.11 6.34
C GLY A 422 -5.20 4.45 7.52
N ALA A 423 -4.44 3.94 8.49
CA ALA A 423 -4.96 3.34 9.72
C ALA A 423 -5.45 4.38 10.76
N TYR A 424 -5.32 5.69 10.48
CA TYR A 424 -5.57 6.74 11.47
C TYR A 424 -7.01 6.71 12.00
N GLU A 425 -8.01 6.72 11.14
CA GLU A 425 -9.42 6.80 11.59
C GLU A 425 -9.84 5.60 12.44
N GLU A 426 -9.30 4.42 12.18
CA GLU A 426 -9.59 3.21 12.95
C GLU A 426 -8.86 3.18 14.30
N LEU A 427 -7.65 3.75 14.38
CA LEU A 427 -6.76 3.57 15.53
C LEU A 427 -6.60 4.83 16.41
N ARG A 428 -7.07 6.01 15.96
CA ARG A 428 -6.82 7.32 16.62
C ARG A 428 -7.36 7.45 18.04
N GLN A 429 -8.33 6.62 18.46
CA GLN A 429 -8.85 6.66 19.83
C GLN A 429 -7.83 6.15 20.84
N ASP A 430 -6.98 5.19 20.44
CA ASP A 430 -6.03 4.52 21.30
C ASP A 430 -4.56 4.84 20.97
N ALA A 431 -4.28 5.44 19.81
CA ALA A 431 -2.98 5.96 19.42
C ALA A 431 -2.71 7.39 19.93
N LEU A 432 -1.43 7.77 20.05
CA LEU A 432 -1.01 9.15 20.22
C LEU A 432 -0.93 9.83 18.86
N THR A 433 -1.82 10.77 18.61
CA THR A 433 -1.94 11.48 17.33
C THR A 433 -0.80 12.47 17.13
N VAL A 434 -0.18 12.47 15.95
CA VAL A 434 0.78 13.50 15.55
C VAL A 434 0.44 14.10 14.18
N ASN A 435 0.74 15.38 14.00
CA ASN A 435 0.82 15.96 12.66
C ASN A 435 2.18 15.54 12.06
N PRO A 436 2.22 14.92 10.86
CA PRO A 436 3.47 14.39 10.31
C PRO A 436 4.55 15.45 10.04
N TYR A 437 4.19 16.73 10.01
CA TYR A 437 5.14 17.84 9.80
C TYR A 437 5.66 18.45 11.10
N ASP A 438 4.98 18.20 12.23
CA ASP A 438 5.29 18.80 13.53
C ASP A 438 6.27 17.90 14.29
N VAL A 439 7.56 18.19 14.15
CA VAL A 439 8.65 17.42 14.76
C VAL A 439 8.60 17.53 16.28
N THR A 440 8.35 18.72 16.83
CA THR A 440 8.27 18.95 18.27
C THR A 440 7.10 18.20 18.89
N ALA A 441 5.90 18.28 18.31
CA ALA A 441 4.76 17.50 18.79
C ALA A 441 5.00 15.98 18.68
N THR A 442 5.76 15.55 17.67
CA THR A 442 6.17 14.14 17.56
C THR A 442 7.14 13.74 18.68
N ALA A 443 8.11 14.59 19.02
CA ALA A 443 9.05 14.36 20.12
C ALA A 443 8.33 14.26 21.47
N GLU A 444 7.38 15.17 21.74
CA GLU A 444 6.54 15.13 22.94
C GLU A 444 5.66 13.87 22.99
N ALA A 445 5.10 13.45 21.84
CA ALA A 445 4.35 12.19 21.76
C ALA A 445 5.23 10.97 22.06
N LEU A 446 6.49 10.96 21.61
CA LEU A 446 7.45 9.91 21.97
C LEU A 446 7.76 9.93 23.47
N HIS A 447 7.94 11.10 24.09
CA HIS A 447 8.11 11.21 25.53
C HIS A 447 6.90 10.64 26.28
N ALA A 448 5.69 11.11 25.94
CA ALA A 448 4.45 10.63 26.51
C ALA A 448 4.30 9.10 26.36
N ALA A 449 4.64 8.55 25.19
CA ALA A 449 4.63 7.11 24.93
C ALA A 449 5.58 6.33 25.84
N LEU A 450 6.82 6.81 26.02
CA LEU A 450 7.83 6.14 26.85
C LEU A 450 7.50 6.20 28.36
N THR A 451 6.76 7.24 28.79
CA THR A 451 6.29 7.41 30.17
C THR A 451 4.95 6.74 30.47
N MET A 452 4.26 6.19 29.46
CA MET A 452 2.91 5.66 29.63
C MET A 452 2.89 4.51 30.65
N PRO A 453 1.99 4.54 31.66
CA PRO A 453 1.85 3.44 32.61
C PRO A 453 1.52 2.11 31.92
N GLU A 454 2.10 1.02 32.41
CA GLU A 454 1.96 -0.32 31.83
C GLU A 454 0.50 -0.76 31.68
N ALA A 455 -0.35 -0.45 32.66
CA ALA A 455 -1.77 -0.78 32.63
C ALA A 455 -2.50 -0.05 31.49
N GLU A 456 -2.20 1.24 31.28
CA GLU A 456 -2.77 2.01 30.17
C GLU A 456 -2.27 1.50 28.81
N ARG A 457 -0.96 1.24 28.70
CA ARG A 457 -0.33 0.68 27.50
C ARG A 457 -0.98 -0.64 27.10
N THR A 458 -1.18 -1.54 28.06
CA THR A 458 -1.78 -2.86 27.84
C THR A 458 -3.22 -2.74 27.34
N GLU A 459 -4.02 -1.88 27.98
CA GLU A 459 -5.42 -1.67 27.59
C GLU A 459 -5.56 -1.03 26.20
N ARG A 460 -4.73 -0.04 25.87
CA ARG A 460 -4.67 0.54 24.52
C ARG A 460 -4.25 -0.50 23.48
N THR A 461 -3.20 -1.27 23.76
CA THR A 461 -2.70 -2.33 22.86
C THR A 461 -3.80 -3.34 22.53
N LYS A 462 -4.56 -3.77 23.54
CA LYS A 462 -5.67 -4.71 23.36
C LYS A 462 -6.76 -4.16 22.43
N ARG A 463 -7.15 -2.90 22.60
CA ARG A 463 -8.15 -2.25 21.73
C ARG A 463 -7.62 -2.03 20.31
N LEU A 464 -6.37 -1.61 20.17
CA LEU A 464 -5.69 -1.50 18.88
C LEU A 464 -5.65 -2.85 18.15
N ALA A 465 -5.28 -3.93 18.83
CA ALA A 465 -5.24 -5.27 18.26
C ALA A 465 -6.64 -5.74 17.80
N ALA A 466 -7.68 -5.46 18.59
CA ALA A 466 -9.06 -5.80 18.22
C ALA A 466 -9.53 -5.03 16.97
N ALA A 467 -9.21 -3.73 16.87
CA ALA A 467 -9.50 -2.93 15.68
C ALA A 467 -8.71 -3.40 14.46
N ALA A 468 -7.42 -3.73 14.66
CA ALA A 468 -6.50 -4.19 13.63
C ALA A 468 -6.96 -5.50 12.94
N THR A 469 -7.63 -6.39 13.66
CA THR A 469 -8.11 -7.69 13.16
C THR A 469 -9.60 -7.69 12.79
N SER A 470 -10.25 -6.52 12.73
CA SER A 470 -11.70 -6.43 12.48
C SER A 470 -12.12 -6.81 11.06
N LEU A 471 -11.24 -6.59 10.07
CA LEU A 471 -11.46 -6.93 8.67
C LEU A 471 -10.22 -7.62 8.07
N PRO A 472 -9.94 -8.89 8.43
CA PRO A 472 -8.78 -9.61 7.93
C PRO A 472 -8.84 -9.78 6.40
N PRO A 473 -7.69 -10.03 5.74
CA PRO A 473 -7.59 -10.04 4.28
C PRO A 473 -8.65 -10.89 3.53
N ALA A 474 -8.99 -12.08 4.03
CA ALA A 474 -10.01 -12.94 3.42
C ALA A 474 -11.43 -12.33 3.50
N ALA A 475 -11.78 -11.74 4.63
CA ALA A 475 -13.05 -11.04 4.81
C ALA A 475 -13.08 -9.75 3.97
N TRP A 476 -12.00 -8.97 3.98
CA TRP A 476 -11.83 -7.78 3.14
C TRP A 476 -12.08 -8.06 1.65
N PHE A 477 -11.54 -9.17 1.13
CA PHE A 477 -11.78 -9.59 -0.25
C PHE A 477 -13.24 -10.02 -0.48
N THR A 478 -13.79 -10.80 0.44
CA THR A 478 -15.18 -11.28 0.35
C THR A 478 -16.17 -10.12 0.35
N THR A 479 -15.96 -9.09 1.18
CA THR A 479 -16.81 -7.90 1.21
C THR A 479 -16.80 -7.14 -0.13
N GLN A 480 -15.67 -7.08 -0.83
CA GLN A 480 -15.61 -6.50 -2.19
C GLN A 480 -16.38 -7.36 -3.21
N LEU A 481 -16.26 -8.69 -3.12
CA LEU A 481 -17.03 -9.60 -3.97
C LEU A 481 -18.54 -9.49 -3.76
N GLU A 482 -18.97 -9.34 -2.50
CA GLU A 482 -20.38 -9.15 -2.13
C GLU A 482 -20.92 -7.81 -2.63
N ALA A 483 -20.09 -6.76 -2.67
CA ALA A 483 -20.46 -5.46 -3.24
C ALA A 483 -20.76 -5.51 -4.75
N LEU A 484 -20.29 -6.55 -5.46
CA LEU A 484 -20.65 -6.87 -6.85
C LEU A 484 -21.87 -7.82 -6.96
N GLY A 485 -22.38 -8.32 -5.85
CA GLY A 485 -23.33 -9.44 -5.77
C GLY A 485 -24.82 -9.08 -5.74
N GLY A 486 -25.18 -7.83 -6.07
CA GLY A 486 -26.58 -7.39 -6.17
C GLY A 486 -27.41 -8.16 -7.18
#